data_AF-A0A3C2DE16-F1
#
_entry.id   AF-A0A3C2DE16-F1
#
_cell.length_a   1.000
_cell.length_b   1.000
_cell.length_c   1.000
_cell.angle_alpha   90.00
_cell.angle_beta   90.00
_cell.angle_gamma   90.00
#
_symmetry.space_group_name_H-M   'P 1'
#
loop_
_entity.id
_entity.type
_entity.pdbx_description
1 polymer ?
#
loop_
_entity_poly.entity_id
_entity_poly.type
_entity_poly.pdbx_seq_one_letter_code
_entity_poly.pdbx_strand_id
1 'polypeptide(L)'
;MKYSEYGSEAIFGGMAVAGMSLKPSEYWQRQCHVGASFLRPSETEVVREIGVDKVMWGSDYPHIEGSHPYTDEHLRLTFGRMSEDETTQLLTTNAARLYRFDVAALQALADEHCPTKAHVASGIDYAEVPDTGKGCPGMAPQNQVPPVPIAVG
;
A
#
# COMPACT_ATOMS: atom_id res chain seq x y z
N MET A 1 -10.68 0.37 23.20
CA MET A 1 -10.99 -1.07 23.38
C MET A 1 -10.31 -1.68 24.61
N LYS A 2 -8.98 -1.92 24.67
CA LYS A 2 -8.39 -2.54 25.89
C LYS A 2 -8.50 -1.70 27.17
N TYR A 3 -8.35 -0.38 27.04
CA TYR A 3 -8.46 0.58 28.15
C TYR A 3 -9.65 1.54 27.99
N SER A 4 -10.60 1.23 27.10
CA SER A 4 -11.81 2.04 26.95
C SER A 4 -12.86 1.50 27.89
N GLU A 5 -13.47 2.39 28.69
CA GLU A 5 -14.56 2.03 29.59
C GLU A 5 -15.95 2.33 28.99
N TYR A 6 -15.98 2.96 27.81
CA TYR A 6 -17.21 3.42 27.17
C TYR A 6 -17.37 2.84 25.76
N GLY A 7 -18.62 2.73 25.31
CA GLY A 7 -19.01 2.29 23.97
C GLY A 7 -19.48 0.84 23.89
N SER A 8 -20.21 0.51 22.82
CA SER A 8 -20.66 -0.85 22.54
C SER A 8 -19.47 -1.81 22.37
N GLU A 9 -18.33 -1.32 21.89
CA GLU A 9 -17.08 -2.09 21.76
C GLU A 9 -16.50 -2.49 23.12
N ALA A 10 -16.66 -1.67 24.16
CA ALA A 10 -16.26 -2.02 25.53
C ALA A 10 -17.22 -3.05 26.14
N ILE A 11 -18.53 -2.92 25.86
CA ILE A 11 -19.56 -3.82 26.40
C ILE A 11 -19.53 -5.20 25.73
N PHE A 12 -19.47 -5.25 24.39
CA PHE A 12 -19.55 -6.50 23.63
C PHE A 12 -18.17 -7.08 23.28
N GLY A 13 -17.17 -6.22 23.03
CA GLY A 13 -15.80 -6.63 22.73
C GLY A 13 -14.90 -6.77 23.96
N GLY A 14 -15.31 -6.21 25.11
CA GLY A 14 -14.51 -6.14 26.34
C GLY A 14 -14.02 -7.51 26.83
N MET A 15 -14.89 -8.51 26.86
CA MET A 15 -14.51 -9.88 27.25
C MET A 15 -13.46 -10.50 26.32
N ALA A 16 -13.56 -10.26 25.00
CA ALA A 16 -12.61 -10.78 24.03
C ALA A 16 -11.23 -10.13 24.19
N VAL A 17 -11.16 -8.84 24.55
CA VAL A 17 -9.90 -8.11 24.70
C VAL A 17 -9.32 -8.12 26.12
N ALA A 18 -10.10 -8.52 27.13
CA ALA A 18 -9.68 -8.53 28.54
C ALA A 18 -8.44 -9.41 28.80
N GLY A 19 -8.30 -10.51 28.06
CA GLY A 19 -7.14 -11.41 28.15
C GLY A 19 -5.93 -10.99 27.31
N MET A 20 -6.04 -9.92 26.50
CA MET A 20 -4.96 -9.51 25.59
C MET A 20 -3.92 -8.68 26.33
N SER A 21 -2.64 -8.87 26.01
CA SER A 21 -1.53 -8.20 26.71
C SER A 21 -1.21 -6.80 26.18
N LEU A 22 -1.62 -6.46 24.95
CA LEU A 22 -1.33 -5.17 24.31
C LEU A 22 -2.61 -4.43 23.86
N LYS A 23 -2.49 -3.14 23.55
CA LYS A 23 -3.52 -2.34 22.84
C LYS A 23 -3.67 -2.86 21.40
N PRO A 24 -4.83 -2.67 20.75
CA PRO A 24 -5.00 -2.98 19.33
C PRO A 24 -3.92 -2.34 18.44
N SER A 25 -3.55 -1.08 18.69
CA SER A 25 -2.49 -0.40 17.93
C SER A 25 -1.11 -1.03 18.11
N GLU A 26 -0.81 -1.57 19.30
CA GLU A 26 0.45 -2.28 19.56
C GLU A 26 0.48 -3.65 18.88
N TYR A 27 -0.66 -4.36 18.83
CA TYR A 27 -0.79 -5.57 18.01
C TYR A 27 -0.63 -5.27 16.52
N TRP A 28 -1.28 -4.21 16.02
CA TRP A 28 -1.11 -3.73 14.66
C TRP A 28 0.36 -3.49 14.33
N GLN A 29 1.04 -2.69 15.15
CA GLN A 29 2.45 -2.35 14.94
C GLN A 29 3.38 -3.57 15.00
N ARG A 30 3.04 -4.58 15.81
CA ARG A 30 3.87 -5.79 15.95
C ARG A 30 3.61 -6.85 14.88
N GLN A 31 2.37 -6.99 14.40
CA GLN A 31 1.94 -8.22 13.72
C GLN A 31 1.13 -8.02 12.43
N CYS A 32 0.67 -6.81 12.14
CA CYS A 32 -0.18 -6.57 10.98
C CYS A 32 0.61 -5.94 9.83
N HIS A 33 0.29 -6.38 8.62
CA HIS A 33 0.82 -5.85 7.37
C HIS A 33 -0.34 -5.74 6.35
N VAL A 34 -0.21 -4.83 5.40
CA VAL A 34 -1.21 -4.57 4.35
C VAL A 34 -0.63 -4.95 2.99
N GLY A 35 -1.33 -5.80 2.26
CA GLY A 35 -1.13 -5.99 0.82
C GLY A 35 -2.01 -5.01 0.05
N ALA A 36 -1.43 -3.97 -0.54
CA ALA A 36 -2.13 -2.88 -1.20
C ALA A 36 -2.08 -3.03 -2.72
N SER A 37 -3.05 -3.76 -3.28
CA SER A 37 -3.08 -4.07 -4.72
C SER A 37 -3.39 -2.88 -5.63
N PHE A 38 -4.22 -1.95 -5.14
CA PHE A 38 -4.74 -0.83 -5.93
C PHE A 38 -4.39 0.51 -5.30
N LEU A 39 -3.20 0.60 -4.69
CA LEU A 39 -2.77 1.81 -4.00
C LEU A 39 -2.87 3.00 -4.95
N ARG A 40 -3.62 4.02 -4.54
CA ARG A 40 -3.87 5.22 -5.35
C ARG A 40 -2.83 6.28 -5.03
N PRO A 41 -2.52 7.21 -5.94
CA PRO A 41 -1.65 8.34 -5.64
C PRO A 41 -2.11 9.16 -4.43
N SER A 42 -3.43 9.28 -4.22
CA SER A 42 -4.05 9.99 -3.09
C SER A 42 -3.93 9.25 -1.74
N GLU A 43 -3.63 7.95 -1.74
CA GLU A 43 -3.50 7.13 -0.53
C GLU A 43 -2.06 7.10 0.01
N THR A 44 -1.11 7.74 -0.68
CA THR A 44 0.31 7.78 -0.26
C THR A 44 0.50 8.46 1.10
N GLU A 45 -0.31 9.46 1.45
CA GLU A 45 -0.31 10.05 2.80
C GLU A 45 -0.89 9.08 3.85
N VAL A 46 -1.95 8.35 3.51
CA VAL A 46 -2.53 7.32 4.38
C VAL A 46 -1.49 6.23 4.68
N VAL A 47 -0.67 5.85 3.68
CA VAL A 47 0.47 4.93 3.88
C VAL A 47 1.43 5.46 4.95
N ARG A 48 1.76 6.75 4.93
CA ARG A 48 2.64 7.37 5.94
C ARG A 48 2.00 7.37 7.32
N GLU A 49 0.70 7.61 7.41
CA GLU A 49 -0.05 7.58 8.67
C GLU A 49 -0.11 6.18 9.29
N ILE A 50 -0.36 5.13 8.49
CA ILE A 50 -0.43 3.74 8.98
C ILE A 50 0.93 3.10 9.23
N GLY A 51 1.98 3.67 8.63
CA GLY A 51 3.37 3.21 8.68
C GLY A 51 3.83 2.63 7.35
N VAL A 52 4.80 3.29 6.72
CA VAL A 52 5.43 2.86 5.45
C VAL A 52 5.96 1.42 5.54
N ASP A 53 6.45 1.00 6.71
CA ASP A 53 6.99 -0.35 6.95
C ASP A 53 5.92 -1.45 7.04
N LYS A 54 4.63 -1.08 7.05
CA LYS A 54 3.49 -2.00 7.15
C LYS A 54 2.87 -2.33 5.80
N VAL A 55 3.18 -1.57 4.76
CA VAL A 55 2.52 -1.69 3.45
C VAL A 55 3.43 -2.38 2.45
N MET A 56 2.86 -3.33 1.71
CA MET A 56 3.49 -4.01 0.58
C MET A 56 2.55 -3.89 -0.59
N TRP A 57 3.07 -3.52 -1.76
CA TRP A 57 2.28 -3.49 -2.99
C TRP A 57 2.30 -4.86 -3.68
N GLY A 58 1.22 -5.18 -4.41
CA GLY A 58 1.14 -6.34 -5.29
C GLY A 58 0.26 -6.04 -6.49
N SER A 59 0.43 -6.75 -7.61
CA SER A 59 -0.30 -6.43 -8.84
C SER A 59 -1.74 -6.93 -8.88
N ASP A 60 -2.09 -7.87 -7.99
CA ASP A 60 -3.32 -8.67 -8.01
C ASP A 60 -3.52 -9.47 -9.31
N TYR A 61 -2.43 -9.90 -9.95
CA TYR A 61 -2.51 -10.76 -11.11
C TYR A 61 -3.08 -12.15 -10.75
N PRO A 62 -4.01 -12.74 -11.55
CA PRO A 62 -4.51 -12.28 -12.86
C PRO A 62 -5.92 -11.65 -12.80
N HIS A 63 -6.30 -11.05 -11.68
CA HIS A 63 -7.64 -10.48 -11.55
C HIS A 63 -7.89 -9.36 -12.57
N ILE A 64 -9.14 -9.20 -13.00
CA ILE A 64 -9.52 -8.26 -14.06
C ILE A 64 -9.37 -6.80 -13.60
N GLU A 65 -9.53 -6.57 -12.30
CA GLU A 65 -9.28 -5.30 -11.62
C GLU A 65 -7.79 -5.05 -11.33
N GLY A 66 -6.93 -6.06 -11.52
CA GLY A 66 -5.48 -6.00 -11.33
C GLY A 66 -4.80 -4.95 -12.18
N SER A 67 -3.54 -4.66 -11.87
CA SER A 67 -2.76 -3.68 -12.65
C SER A 67 -2.25 -4.24 -13.99
N HIS A 68 -2.16 -5.56 -14.16
CA HIS A 68 -1.68 -6.16 -15.40
C HIS A 68 -2.68 -5.95 -16.56
N PRO A 69 -2.23 -5.63 -17.79
CA PRO A 69 -0.84 -5.50 -18.26
C PRO A 69 -0.21 -4.11 -18.02
N TYR A 70 -0.93 -3.17 -17.42
CA TYR A 70 -0.52 -1.78 -17.19
C TYR A 70 0.16 -1.56 -15.83
N THR A 71 0.95 -2.55 -15.40
CA THR A 71 1.63 -2.49 -14.10
C THR A 71 2.67 -1.37 -14.08
N ASP A 72 3.38 -1.13 -15.18
CA ASP A 72 4.38 -0.06 -15.25
C ASP A 72 3.73 1.32 -15.04
N GLU A 73 2.61 1.57 -15.70
CA GLU A 73 1.84 2.80 -15.58
C GLU A 73 1.31 2.97 -14.15
N HIS A 74 0.80 1.90 -13.52
CA HIS A 74 0.34 1.98 -12.14
C HIS A 74 1.48 2.32 -11.18
N LEU A 75 2.64 1.68 -11.37
CA LEU A 75 3.81 1.92 -10.54
C LEU A 75 4.26 3.39 -10.64
N ARG A 76 4.40 3.91 -11.87
CA ARG A 76 4.81 5.30 -12.10
C ARG A 76 3.77 6.31 -11.61
N LEU A 77 2.48 6.04 -11.82
CA LEU A 77 1.40 6.94 -11.43
C LEU A 77 1.35 7.14 -9.90
N THR A 78 1.52 6.05 -9.16
CA THR A 78 1.40 6.05 -7.69
C THR A 78 2.72 6.43 -7.03
N PHE A 79 3.80 5.73 -7.36
CA PHE A 79 5.06 5.81 -6.63
C PHE A 79 5.98 6.92 -7.15
N GLY A 80 5.71 7.51 -8.33
CA GLY A 80 6.40 8.72 -8.79
C GLY A 80 6.20 9.94 -7.87
N ARG A 81 5.26 9.87 -6.92
CA ARG A 81 5.00 10.90 -5.90
C ARG A 81 5.61 10.59 -4.53
N MET A 82 6.25 9.43 -4.38
CA MET A 82 6.90 9.00 -3.14
C MET A 82 8.42 9.15 -3.26
N SER A 83 9.12 9.20 -2.13
CA SER A 83 10.59 9.11 -2.15
C SER A 83 11.06 7.73 -2.62
N GLU A 84 12.28 7.65 -3.14
CA GLU A 84 12.87 6.37 -3.57
C GLU A 84 12.91 5.35 -2.41
N ASP A 85 13.20 5.80 -1.19
CA ASP A 85 13.29 4.95 0.00
C ASP A 85 11.91 4.40 0.41
N GLU A 86 10.86 5.22 0.35
CA GLU A 86 9.49 4.76 0.61
C GLU A 86 9.04 3.75 -0.45
N THR A 87 9.27 4.08 -1.72
CA THR A 87 8.95 3.20 -2.86
C THR A 87 9.68 1.86 -2.74
N THR A 88 10.98 1.89 -2.37
CA THR A 88 11.77 0.67 -2.16
C THR A 88 11.21 -0.18 -1.02
N GLN A 89 10.71 0.45 0.05
CA GLN A 89 10.07 -0.28 1.13
C GLN A 89 8.79 -0.99 0.67
N LEU A 90 7.90 -0.25 0.01
CA LEU A 90 6.59 -0.78 -0.41
C LEU A 90 6.69 -1.84 -1.50
N LEU A 91 7.60 -1.66 -2.46
CA LEU A 91 7.74 -2.55 -3.62
C LEU A 91 8.69 -3.72 -3.36
N THR A 92 9.57 -3.63 -2.35
CA THR A 92 10.65 -4.61 -2.17
C THR A 92 10.87 -5.02 -0.73
N THR A 93 11.39 -4.14 0.13
CA THR A 93 12.01 -4.60 1.38
C THR A 93 11.01 -5.02 2.44
N ASN A 94 9.77 -4.49 2.43
CA ASN A 94 8.73 -4.93 3.37
C ASN A 94 8.32 -6.38 3.10
N ALA A 95 8.05 -6.72 1.83
CA ALA A 95 7.73 -8.08 1.43
C ALA A 95 8.91 -9.03 1.66
N ALA A 96 10.12 -8.60 1.31
CA ALA A 96 11.32 -9.40 1.54
C ALA A 96 11.53 -9.72 3.03
N ARG A 97 11.35 -8.75 3.92
CA ARG A 97 11.46 -8.96 5.36
C ARG A 97 10.37 -9.89 5.89
N LEU A 98 9.11 -9.69 5.49
CA LEU A 98 7.99 -10.48 5.98
C LEU A 98 8.06 -11.94 5.52
N TYR A 99 8.33 -12.15 4.23
CA TYR A 99 8.39 -13.49 3.63
C TYR A 99 9.78 -14.14 3.69
N ARG A 100 10.77 -13.41 4.20
CA ARG A 100 12.18 -13.85 4.34
C ARG A 100 12.84 -14.16 2.99
N PHE A 101 12.61 -13.30 2.00
CA PHE A 101 13.34 -13.39 0.72
C PHE A 101 14.76 -12.85 0.85
N ASP A 102 15.70 -13.51 0.18
CA ASP A 102 17.06 -13.02 0.00
C ASP A 102 17.09 -12.07 -1.21
N VAL A 103 17.10 -10.76 -0.92
CA VAL A 103 17.11 -9.71 -1.95
C VAL A 103 18.39 -9.78 -2.80
N ALA A 104 19.53 -10.13 -2.20
CA ALA A 104 20.79 -10.23 -2.94
C ALA A 104 20.75 -11.38 -3.95
N ALA A 105 20.17 -12.53 -3.56
CA ALA A 105 19.98 -13.66 -4.46
C ALA A 105 19.01 -13.36 -5.62
N LEU A 106 18.05 -12.45 -5.42
CA LEU A 106 17.07 -12.06 -6.43
C LEU A 106 17.56 -10.93 -7.36
N GLN A 107 18.69 -10.30 -7.06
CA GLN A 107 19.14 -9.09 -7.76
C GLN A 107 19.28 -9.29 -9.28
N ALA A 108 19.85 -10.42 -9.72
CA ALA A 108 20.02 -10.69 -11.16
C ALA A 108 18.68 -10.76 -11.91
N LEU A 109 17.65 -11.34 -11.29
CA LEU A 109 16.30 -11.38 -11.87
C LEU A 109 15.62 -10.01 -11.85
N ALA A 110 15.84 -9.24 -10.78
CA ALA A 110 15.33 -7.87 -10.70
C ALA A 110 15.95 -6.97 -11.78
N ASP A 111 17.25 -7.11 -12.05
CA ASP A 111 17.94 -6.37 -13.11
C ASP A 111 17.40 -6.72 -14.51
N GLU A 112 16.94 -7.95 -14.71
CA GLU A 112 16.38 -8.41 -15.99
C GLU A 112 14.91 -8.00 -16.18
N HIS A 113 14.10 -8.04 -15.12
CA HIS A 113 12.63 -8.00 -15.25
C HIS A 113 11.95 -6.81 -14.58
N CYS A 114 12.59 -6.15 -13.62
CA CYS A 114 11.96 -5.07 -12.87
C CYS A 114 12.28 -3.69 -13.47
N PRO A 115 11.36 -2.71 -13.36
CA PRO A 115 11.69 -1.33 -13.69
C PRO A 115 12.76 -0.79 -12.74
N THR A 116 13.60 0.11 -13.25
CA THR A 116 14.58 0.79 -12.39
C THR A 116 13.88 1.76 -11.44
N LYS A 117 14.51 2.05 -10.30
CA LYS A 117 14.01 3.05 -9.36
C LYS A 117 13.82 4.43 -10.01
N ALA A 118 14.77 4.84 -10.86
CA ALA A 118 14.69 6.09 -11.62
C ALA A 118 13.50 6.12 -12.58
N HIS A 119 13.18 4.99 -13.22
CA HIS A 119 12.01 4.87 -14.09
C HIS A 119 10.71 5.06 -13.31
N VAL A 120 10.56 4.39 -12.17
CA VAL A 120 9.38 4.56 -11.31
C VAL A 120 9.28 6.00 -10.78
N ALA A 121 10.40 6.56 -10.30
CA ALA A 121 10.46 7.92 -9.78
C ALA A 121 10.22 9.01 -10.83
N SER A 122 10.39 8.70 -12.13
CA SER A 122 10.08 9.65 -13.21
C SER A 122 8.59 10.00 -13.30
N GLY A 123 7.73 9.16 -12.72
CA GLY A 123 6.28 9.34 -12.76
C GLY A 123 5.70 9.20 -14.17
N ILE A 124 4.40 9.40 -14.28
CA ILE A 124 3.65 9.45 -15.55
C ILE A 124 2.50 10.46 -15.40
N ASP A 125 2.18 11.20 -16.46
CA ASP A 125 0.95 11.99 -16.49
C ASP A 125 -0.26 11.04 -16.58
N TYR A 126 -1.32 11.32 -15.81
CA TYR A 126 -2.52 10.52 -15.86
C TYR A 126 -3.15 10.45 -17.26
N ALA A 127 -2.99 11.51 -18.06
CA ALA A 127 -3.45 11.54 -19.45
C ALA A 127 -2.75 10.50 -20.35
N GLU A 128 -1.56 10.04 -19.97
CA GLU A 128 -0.78 9.03 -20.69
C GLU A 128 -1.17 7.59 -20.30
N VAL A 129 -1.94 7.41 -19.23
CA VAL A 129 -2.44 6.08 -18.83
C VAL A 129 -3.47 5.59 -19.86
N PRO A 130 -3.27 4.40 -20.46
CA PRO A 130 -4.21 3.83 -21.44
C PRO A 130 -5.63 3.68 -20.86
N ASP A 131 -6.65 3.93 -21.68
CA ASP A 131 -8.06 3.84 -21.24
C ASP A 131 -8.44 2.46 -20.71
N THR A 132 -7.88 1.41 -21.30
CA THR A 132 -8.04 0.02 -20.84
C THR A 132 -7.39 -0.25 -19.49
N GLY A 133 -6.38 0.53 -19.08
CA GLY A 133 -5.77 0.44 -17.75
C GLY A 133 -6.59 1.12 -16.66
N LYS A 134 -7.48 2.05 -17.02
CA LYS A 134 -8.34 2.80 -16.09
C LYS A 134 -9.45 1.95 -15.45
N GLY A 135 -9.57 0.67 -15.83
CA GLY A 135 -10.37 -0.33 -15.11
C GLY A 135 -9.77 -0.73 -13.76
N CYS A 136 -8.46 -0.63 -13.59
CA CYS A 136 -7.80 -0.85 -12.30
C CYS A 136 -8.19 0.24 -11.30
N PRO A 137 -8.63 -0.08 -10.07
CA PRO A 137 -9.02 0.94 -9.09
C PRO A 137 -7.89 1.94 -8.76
N GLY A 138 -6.62 1.54 -8.83
CA GLY A 138 -5.48 2.44 -8.63
C GLY A 138 -5.32 3.51 -9.72
N MET A 139 -5.83 3.23 -10.92
CA MET A 139 -5.75 4.08 -12.11
C MET A 139 -7.11 4.63 -12.55
N ALA A 140 -8.19 4.36 -11.81
CA ALA A 140 -9.53 4.79 -12.20
C ALA A 140 -9.69 6.32 -12.05
N PRO A 141 -10.38 7.03 -12.98
CA PRO A 141 -10.46 8.49 -12.99
C PRO A 141 -11.03 9.09 -11.70
N GLN A 142 -12.08 8.48 -11.15
CA GLN A 142 -12.73 8.91 -9.91
C GLN A 142 -11.80 8.87 -8.69
N ASN A 143 -10.71 8.11 -8.77
CA ASN A 143 -9.74 7.92 -7.70
C ASN A 143 -8.52 8.84 -7.83
N GLN A 144 -8.42 9.60 -8.93
CA GLN A 144 -7.34 10.56 -9.17
C GLN A 144 -7.67 11.98 -8.70
N VAL A 145 -8.89 12.21 -8.22
CA VAL A 145 -9.30 13.47 -7.61
C VAL A 145 -8.88 13.46 -6.13
N PRO A 146 -8.30 14.55 -5.58
CA PRO A 146 -8.04 14.64 -4.14
C PRO A 146 -9.31 14.37 -3.35
N PRO A 147 -9.25 13.64 -2.22
CA PRO A 147 -10.42 13.45 -1.37
C PRO A 147 -10.96 14.82 -0.93
N VAL A 148 -12.29 14.96 -0.92
CA VAL A 148 -12.93 16.14 -0.32
C VAL A 148 -12.49 16.17 1.15
N PRO A 149 -11.94 17.28 1.66
CA PRO A 149 -11.52 17.37 3.05
C PRO A 149 -12.70 16.97 3.95
N ILE A 150 -12.51 15.95 4.78
CA ILE A 150 -13.46 15.67 5.86
C ILE A 150 -13.36 16.86 6.79
N ALA A 151 -14.41 17.68 6.85
CA ALA A 151 -14.51 18.74 7.82
C ALA A 151 -14.50 18.09 9.22
N VAL A 152 -13.34 18.11 9.87
CA VAL A 152 -13.21 17.67 11.25
C VAL A 152 -13.75 18.84 12.10
N GLY A 153 -15.00 18.72 12.51
CA GLY A 153 -15.61 19.56 13.54
C GLY A 153 -15.39 19.00 14.93
#